data_AF-A0A924BGT6-F1
#
_entry.id   AF-A0A924BGT6-F1
#
_cell.length_a   1.000
_cell.length_b   1.000
_cell.length_c   1.000
_cell.angle_alpha   90.00
_cell.angle_beta   90.00
_cell.angle_gamma   90.00
#
_symmetry.space_group_name_H-M   'P 1'
#
loop_
_entity.id
_entity.type
_entity.pdbx_description
1 polymer ?
#
loop_
_entity_poly.entity_id
_entity_poly.type
_entity_poly.pdbx_seq_one_letter_code
_entity_poly.pdbx_strand_id
1 'polypeptide(L)' 'MKIAIITGGSRGLGKNAALHVAKKGIGIILTYNSNHEDANNVV' A
#
# COMPACT_ATOMS: atom_id res chain seq x y z
N MET A 1 -10.01 14.67 5.24
CA MET A 1 -9.43 13.60 4.39
C MET A 1 -8.26 12.98 5.13
N LYS A 2 -8.16 11.64 5.20
CA LYS A 2 -7.04 10.94 5.87
C LYS A 2 -6.19 10.21 4.81
N ILE A 3 -4.87 10.27 4.97
CA ILE A 3 -3.92 9.60 4.08
C ILE A 3 -2.92 8.82 4.93
N ALA A 4 -2.63 7.57 4.56
CA ALA A 4 -1.61 6.74 5.16
C ALA A 4 -0.40 6.60 4.23
N ILE A 5 0.81 6.69 4.79
CA ILE A 5 2.05 6.43 4.08
C ILE A 5 2.57 5.05 4.50
N ILE A 6 2.75 4.15 3.53
CA ILE A 6 3.15 2.75 3.77
C ILE A 6 4.44 2.45 3.02
N THR A 7 5.53 2.28 3.74
CA THR A 7 6.81 1.88 3.13
C THR A 7 6.88 0.37 2.92
N GLY A 8 7.41 -0.08 1.78
CA GLY A 8 7.49 -1.50 1.44
C GLY A 8 6.12 -2.12 1.16
N GLY A 9 5.19 -1.35 0.59
CA GLY A 9 3.80 -1.75 0.39
C GLY A 9 3.56 -2.79 -0.71
N SER A 10 4.56 -3.13 -1.51
CA SER A 10 4.40 -4.02 -2.67
C SER A 10 4.09 -5.48 -2.32
N ARG A 11 4.49 -5.96 -1.13
CA ARG A 11 4.34 -7.38 -0.76
C ARG A 11 4.21 -7.60 0.76
N GLY A 12 3.91 -8.85 1.13
CA GLY A 12 3.89 -9.31 2.52
C GLY A 12 2.98 -8.46 3.42
N LEU A 13 3.52 -8.05 4.57
CA LEU A 13 2.79 -7.27 5.56
C LEU A 13 2.40 -5.87 5.06
N GLY A 14 3.28 -5.21 4.29
CA GLY A 14 3.00 -3.88 3.75
C GLY A 14 1.80 -3.87 2.80
N LYS A 15 1.71 -4.87 1.91
CA LYS A 15 0.56 -5.08 1.01
C LYS A 15 -0.74 -5.29 1.78
N ASN A 16 -0.72 -6.18 2.78
CA ASN A 16 -1.90 -6.44 3.61
C ASN A 16 -2.36 -5.20 4.40
N ALA A 17 -1.41 -4.42 4.92
CA ALA A 17 -1.71 -3.16 5.59
C ALA A 17 -2.37 -2.16 4.64
N ALA A 18 -1.83 -1.98 3.43
CA ALA A 18 -2.41 -1.11 2.40
C ALA A 18 -3.85 -1.51 2.07
N LEU A 19 -4.10 -2.79 1.78
CA LEU A 19 -5.44 -3.30 1.51
C LEU A 19 -6.42 -3.04 2.67
N HIS A 20 -5.99 -3.24 3.91
CA HIS A 20 -6.85 -3.08 5.08
C HIS A 20 -7.16 -1.60 5.38
N VAL A 21 -6.20 -0.71 5.12
CA VAL A 21 -6.38 0.75 5.21
C VAL A 21 -7.29 1.26 4.10
N ALA A 22 -7.14 0.75 2.87
CA ALA A 22 -7.97 1.13 1.72
C ALA A 22 -9.45 0.79 1.96
N LYS A 23 -9.72 -0.40 2.52
CA LYS A 23 -11.07 -0.84 2.92
C LYS A 23 -11.76 0.09 3.92
N LYS A 24 -11.00 0.92 4.66
CA LYS A 24 -11.52 1.92 5.59
C LYS A 24 -11.78 3.28 4.93
N GLY A 25 -11.62 3.39 3.61
CA GLY A 25 -11.80 4.63 2.85
C GLY A 25 -10.68 5.65 3.10
N ILE A 26 -9.50 5.19 3.54
CA ILE A 26 -8.33 6.05 3.78
C ILE A 26 -7.47 6.02 2.51
N GLY A 27 -7.08 7.20 2.03
CA GLY A 27 -6.17 7.30 0.88
C GLY A 27 -4.77 6.78 1.24
N ILE A 28 -4.05 6.22 0.27
CA ILE A 28 -2.76 5.58 0.54
C ILE A 28 -1.71 6.12 -0.43
N ILE A 29 -0.53 6.41 0.12
CA ILE A 29 0.72 6.53 -0.62
C ILE A 29 1.59 5.37 -0.16
N LEU A 30 1.98 4.49 -1.07
CA LEU A 30 2.89 3.40 -0.73
C LEU A 30 4.22 3.54 -1.48
N THR A 31 5.30 3.09 -0.86
CA THR A 31 6.61 3.02 -1.51
C THR A 31 7.03 1.56 -1.69
N TYR A 32 7.83 1.33 -2.71
CA TYR A 32 8.44 0.04 -3.03
C TYR A 32 9.93 0.28 -3.32
N ASN A 33 10.73 -0.79 -3.26
CA ASN A 33 12.16 -0.72 -3.59
C ASN A 33 12.43 -1.25 -5.01
N SER A 34 12.25 -2.56 -5.23
CA SER A 34 12.64 -3.22 -6.46
C SER A 34 11.50 -3.77 -7.31
N ASN A 35 10.30 -3.98 -6.74
CA ASN A 35 9.20 -4.65 -7.44
C ASN A 35 8.03 -3.69 -7.71
N HIS A 36 8.14 -2.93 -8.80
CA HIS A 36 7.14 -1.94 -9.22
C HIS A 36 5.82 -2.58 -9.68
N GLU A 37 5.88 -3.72 -10.38
CA GLU A 37 4.66 -4.42 -10.82
C GLU A 37 3.81 -4.88 -9.64
N ASP A 38 4.44 -5.50 -8.64
CA ASP A 38 3.77 -5.88 -7.40
C ASP A 38 3.11 -4.68 -6.71
N ALA A 39 3.77 -3.51 -6.71
CA ALA A 39 3.27 -2.28 -6.11
C ALA A 39 2.00 -1.76 -6.80
N ASN A 40 1.93 -1.84 -8.13
CA ASN A 40 0.77 -1.41 -8.91
C ASN A 40 -0.42 -2.35 -8.77
N ASN A 41 -0.18 -3.62 -8.41
CA ASN A 41 -1.22 -4.63 -8.21
C ASN A 41 -1.79 -4.66 -6.78
N VAL A 42 -1.54 -3.64 -5.94
CA VAL A 42 -1.95 -3.63 -4.52
C VAL A 42 -3.36 -3.11 -4.32
N VAL A 43 -3.77 -2.05 -5.01
CA VAL A 43 -5.08 -1.39 -4.83
C VAL A 43 -5.64 -0.89 -6.15
#